data_AF-A0A9P8WHN4-F1
#
_entry.id   AF-A0A9P8WHN4-F1
#
_cell.length_a   1.000
_cell.length_b   1.000
_cell.length_c   1.000
_cell.angle_alpha   90.00
_cell.angle_beta   90.00
_cell.angle_gamma   90.00
#
_symmetry.space_group_name_H-M   'P 1'
#
loop_
_entity.id
_entity.type
_entity.pdbx_description
1 polymer ?
#
loop_
_entity_poly.entity_id
_entity_poly.type
_entity_poly.pdbx_seq_one_letter_code
_entity_poly.pdbx_strand_id
1 'polypeptide(L)'
;MALTWLVTGTTSGIGEALVGEILARGDKVIASGRKVEERLGPKIDKSENLVFLELDITESQVEVEAKIKKAWHIFGSIDVLFNNAGCTGFRSAEEADDAFIQKMFQVNLFGPMHLTSAILPLFRAQGHGCVTFTSSSSVWAPLPFMGHYAATKAALSAYVESLHKEVNPMGIRCVAIECGGTPTLLGQPRGEETLDPPAIDGYLPLFGGVMELFTKTPLDSLPGDVTRVAARIVDIVKREGMAAGRPWDIRVPLGSDGWGFAAQKC
;
A
#
# COMPACT_ATOMS: atom_id res chain seq x y z
N MET A 1 -9.71 5.73 21.92
CA MET A 1 -10.94 5.99 21.14
C MET A 1 -10.86 5.16 19.87
N ALA A 2 -12.00 4.67 19.38
CA ALA A 2 -12.05 3.93 18.13
C ALA A 2 -11.75 4.89 16.96
N LEU A 3 -10.87 4.48 16.04
CA LEU A 3 -10.56 5.23 14.82
C LEU A 3 -11.43 4.77 13.65
N THR A 4 -11.65 5.66 12.68
CA THR A 4 -12.27 5.34 11.40
C THR A 4 -11.23 5.32 10.29
N TRP A 5 -11.13 4.18 9.60
CA TRP A 5 -10.15 3.92 8.56
C TRP A 5 -10.82 3.86 7.19
N LEU A 6 -10.21 4.48 6.18
CA LEU A 6 -10.46 4.19 4.78
C LEU A 6 -9.25 3.44 4.22
N VAL A 7 -9.43 2.19 3.82
CA VAL A 7 -8.35 1.33 3.32
C VAL A 7 -8.59 1.00 1.86
N THR A 8 -7.59 1.23 0.99
CA THR A 8 -7.67 0.88 -0.44
C THR A 8 -6.99 -0.45 -0.73
N GLY A 9 -7.52 -1.22 -1.68
CA GLY A 9 -6.91 -2.49 -2.10
C GLY A 9 -7.10 -3.61 -1.08
N THR A 10 -8.29 -3.72 -0.49
CA THR A 10 -8.57 -4.67 0.62
C THR A 10 -8.94 -6.09 0.19
N THR A 11 -8.98 -6.39 -1.11
CA THR A 11 -9.50 -7.66 -1.62
C THR A 11 -8.57 -8.87 -1.46
N SER A 12 -7.33 -8.64 -1.03
CA SER A 12 -6.31 -9.67 -0.77
C SER A 12 -5.12 -9.12 0.03
N GLY A 13 -4.27 -10.01 0.55
CA GLY A 13 -2.95 -9.67 1.09
C GLY A 13 -2.99 -8.76 2.32
N ILE A 14 -2.08 -7.78 2.38
CA ILE A 14 -1.96 -6.84 3.51
C ILE A 14 -3.26 -6.08 3.75
N GLY A 15 -3.92 -5.63 2.68
CA GLY A 15 -5.19 -4.89 2.79
C GLY A 15 -6.30 -5.73 3.44
N GLU A 16 -6.43 -7.00 3.06
CA GLU A 16 -7.40 -7.93 3.66
C GLU A 16 -7.10 -8.17 5.15
N ALA A 17 -5.84 -8.51 5.47
CA ALA A 17 -5.41 -8.74 6.85
C ALA A 17 -5.59 -7.49 7.73
N LEU A 18 -5.34 -6.30 7.17
CA LEU A 18 -5.50 -5.04 7.87
C LEU A 18 -6.97 -4.75 8.22
N VAL A 19 -7.93 -5.06 7.34
CA VAL A 19 -9.36 -4.90 7.68
C VAL A 19 -9.72 -5.78 8.88
N GLY A 20 -9.25 -7.03 8.91
CA GLY A 20 -9.46 -7.93 10.05
C GLY A 20 -8.87 -7.40 11.36
N GLU A 21 -7.62 -6.92 11.33
CA GLU A 21 -6.96 -6.35 12.51
C GLU A 21 -7.65 -5.07 13.00
N ILE A 22 -8.08 -4.17 12.11
CA ILE A 22 -8.79 -2.94 12.47
C ILE A 22 -10.09 -3.29 13.22
N LEU A 23 -10.88 -4.23 12.69
CA LEU A 23 -12.12 -4.67 13.34
C LEU A 23 -11.85 -5.35 14.68
N ALA A 24 -10.82 -6.18 14.78
CA ALA A 24 -10.43 -6.84 16.03
C ALA A 24 -10.02 -5.83 17.13
N ARG A 25 -9.53 -4.65 16.74
CA ARG A 25 -9.18 -3.54 17.66
C ARG A 25 -10.36 -2.64 18.00
N GLY A 26 -11.56 -2.95 17.51
CA GLY A 26 -12.79 -2.18 17.75
C GLY A 26 -12.88 -0.87 16.97
N ASP A 27 -12.01 -0.67 15.96
CA ASP A 27 -12.03 0.47 15.07
C ASP A 27 -13.03 0.24 13.91
N LYS A 28 -13.40 1.31 13.21
CA LYS A 28 -14.29 1.29 12.04
C LYS A 28 -13.47 1.27 10.75
N VAL A 29 -13.95 0.59 9.73
CA VAL A 29 -13.25 0.47 8.46
C VAL A 29 -14.21 0.55 7.27
N ILE A 30 -13.86 1.45 6.36
CA ILE A 30 -14.39 1.52 5.00
C ILE A 30 -13.40 0.74 4.13
N ALA A 31 -13.73 -0.51 3.86
CA ALA A 31 -12.91 -1.40 3.04
C ALA A 31 -13.22 -1.13 1.56
N SER A 32 -12.20 -0.71 0.81
CA SER A 32 -12.39 -0.27 -0.57
C SER A 32 -11.49 -0.97 -1.58
N GLY A 33 -12.00 -1.07 -2.80
CA GLY A 33 -11.34 -1.69 -3.94
C GLY A 33 -12.35 -2.00 -5.04
N ARG A 34 -11.88 -2.65 -6.09
CA ARG A 34 -12.71 -3.10 -7.20
C ARG A 34 -13.39 -4.42 -6.86
N LYS A 35 -14.72 -4.50 -7.06
CA LYS A 35 -15.55 -5.65 -6.69
C LYS A 35 -15.34 -6.05 -5.23
N VAL A 36 -15.24 -5.07 -4.34
CA VAL A 36 -14.72 -5.30 -2.98
C VAL A 36 -15.68 -6.13 -2.13
N GLU A 37 -16.98 -5.89 -2.22
CA GLU A 37 -17.97 -6.69 -1.47
C GLU A 37 -17.97 -8.15 -1.95
N GLU A 38 -17.87 -8.39 -3.25
CA GLU A 38 -17.79 -9.74 -3.83
C GLU A 38 -16.52 -10.47 -3.41
N ARG A 39 -15.38 -9.78 -3.38
CA ARG A 39 -14.05 -10.41 -3.20
C ARG A 39 -13.59 -10.51 -1.75
N LEU A 40 -13.97 -9.56 -0.91
CA LEU A 40 -13.62 -9.54 0.52
C LEU A 40 -14.77 -10.04 1.40
N GLY A 41 -16.03 -9.78 1.02
CA GLY A 41 -17.21 -10.13 1.81
C GLY A 41 -17.27 -11.60 2.25
N PRO A 42 -16.94 -12.59 1.41
CA PRO A 42 -16.92 -14.00 1.81
C PRO A 42 -15.81 -14.38 2.80
N LYS A 43 -14.83 -13.50 3.03
CA LYS A 43 -13.63 -13.76 3.85
C LYS A 43 -13.63 -13.06 5.19
N ILE A 44 -14.62 -12.19 5.44
CA ILE A 44 -14.66 -11.36 6.63
C ILE A 44 -16.08 -11.29 7.20
N ASP A 45 -16.17 -11.37 8.53
CA ASP A 45 -17.46 -11.26 9.20
C ASP A 45 -18.01 -9.83 9.07
N LYS A 46 -19.26 -9.73 8.64
CA LYS A 46 -19.96 -8.44 8.55
C LYS A 46 -20.22 -7.92 9.97
N SER A 47 -20.02 -6.62 10.17
CA SER A 47 -20.33 -5.92 11.41
C SER A 47 -20.75 -4.47 11.11
N GLU A 48 -21.30 -3.77 12.10
CA GLU A 48 -21.63 -2.34 11.97
C GLU A 48 -20.39 -1.44 11.78
N ASN A 49 -19.21 -1.96 12.11
CA ASN A 49 -17.93 -1.27 11.96
C ASN A 49 -17.28 -1.49 10.58
N LEU A 50 -17.90 -2.28 9.69
CA LEU A 50 -17.39 -2.57 8.35
C LEU A 50 -18.35 -2.07 7.27
N VAL A 51 -17.85 -1.24 6.36
CA VAL A 51 -18.58 -0.85 5.14
C VAL A 51 -17.71 -1.08 3.90
N PHE A 52 -18.30 -1.68 2.87
CA PHE A 52 -17.66 -1.87 1.58
C PHE A 52 -17.88 -0.65 0.67
N LEU A 53 -16.83 -0.18 -0.01
CA LEU A 53 -16.91 0.92 -0.96
C LEU A 53 -16.17 0.58 -2.25
N GLU A 54 -16.91 0.50 -3.36
CA GLU A 54 -16.31 0.41 -4.70
C GLU A 54 -15.45 1.65 -5.00
N LEU A 55 -14.16 1.41 -5.21
CA LEU A 55 -13.19 2.46 -5.49
C LEU A 55 -12.11 1.89 -6.41
N ASP A 56 -11.93 2.54 -7.56
CA ASP A 56 -10.78 2.33 -8.42
C ASP A 56 -9.87 3.54 -8.31
N ILE A 57 -8.63 3.33 -7.91
CA ILE A 57 -7.67 4.39 -7.66
C ILE A 57 -7.14 5.02 -8.95
N THR A 58 -7.41 4.40 -10.11
CA THR A 58 -6.98 4.91 -11.41
C THR A 58 -8.00 5.83 -12.08
N GLU A 59 -9.18 6.01 -11.47
CA GLU A 59 -10.21 6.94 -11.95
C GLU A 59 -9.73 8.39 -11.93
N SER A 60 -10.50 9.26 -12.59
CA SER A 60 -10.20 10.69 -12.64
C SER A 60 -10.24 11.31 -11.24
N GLN A 61 -9.50 12.42 -11.06
CA GLN A 61 -9.48 13.16 -9.79
C GLN A 61 -10.90 13.52 -9.29
N VAL A 62 -11.81 13.90 -10.20
CA VAL A 62 -13.19 14.26 -9.87
C VAL A 62 -13.98 13.06 -9.31
N GLU A 63 -13.80 11.87 -9.90
CA GLU A 63 -14.45 10.65 -9.42
C GLU A 63 -13.89 10.21 -8.07
N VAL A 64 -12.57 10.28 -7.89
CA VAL A 64 -11.91 10.00 -6.61
C VAL A 64 -12.41 10.94 -5.52
N GLU A 65 -12.51 12.25 -5.79
CA GLU A 65 -13.05 13.23 -4.85
C GLU A 65 -14.50 12.94 -4.45
N ALA A 66 -15.35 12.56 -5.41
CA ALA A 66 -16.73 12.19 -5.14
C ALA A 66 -16.81 10.94 -4.23
N LYS A 67 -15.95 9.94 -4.47
CA LYS A 67 -15.88 8.72 -3.64
C LYS A 67 -15.34 9.00 -2.25
N ILE A 68 -14.35 9.89 -2.11
CA ILE A 68 -13.82 10.30 -0.80
C ILE A 68 -14.89 11.06 0.01
N LYS A 69 -15.64 11.96 -0.62
CA LYS A 69 -16.78 12.64 0.05
C LYS A 69 -17.83 11.63 0.51
N LYS A 70 -18.18 10.66 -0.35
CA LYS A 70 -19.10 9.57 0.04
C LYS A 70 -18.55 8.79 1.23
N ALA A 71 -17.28 8.41 1.21
CA ALA A 71 -16.62 7.68 2.29
C ALA A 71 -16.68 8.46 3.62
N TRP A 72 -16.37 9.76 3.58
CA TRP A 72 -16.39 10.64 4.75
C TRP A 72 -17.74 10.62 5.49
N HIS A 73 -18.85 10.57 4.75
CA HIS A 73 -20.19 10.58 5.34
C HIS A 73 -20.65 9.23 5.92
N ILE A 74 -19.98 8.12 5.62
CA ILE A 74 -20.41 6.77 6.07
C ILE A 74 -20.42 6.69 7.60
N PHE A 75 -19.33 7.12 8.23
CA PHE A 75 -19.19 7.12 9.69
C PHE A 75 -19.13 8.55 10.28
N GLY A 76 -19.24 9.58 9.44
CA GLY A 76 -19.23 10.99 9.82
C GLY A 76 -17.85 11.63 9.90
N SER A 77 -16.79 10.83 9.93
CA SER A 77 -15.40 11.25 9.86
C SER A 77 -14.52 10.12 9.31
N ILE A 78 -13.29 10.47 8.92
CA ILE A 78 -12.20 9.53 8.68
C ILE A 78 -11.01 10.03 9.50
N ASP A 79 -10.34 9.11 10.18
CA ASP A 79 -9.12 9.41 10.96
C ASP A 79 -7.87 8.97 10.20
N VAL A 80 -8.00 7.92 9.40
CA VAL A 80 -6.88 7.29 8.70
C VAL A 80 -7.24 6.98 7.25
N LEU A 81 -6.44 7.48 6.31
CA LEU A 81 -6.39 6.99 4.93
C LEU A 81 -5.21 6.02 4.80
N PHE A 82 -5.47 4.77 4.44
CA PHE A 82 -4.46 3.74 4.17
C PHE A 82 -4.40 3.42 2.67
N ASN A 83 -3.47 4.09 1.98
CA ASN A 83 -3.16 3.87 0.57
C ASN A 83 -2.36 2.57 0.40
N ASN A 84 -3.07 1.47 0.15
CA ASN A 84 -2.48 0.13 0.01
C ASN A 84 -2.64 -0.49 -1.37
N ALA A 85 -3.63 -0.07 -2.15
CA ALA A 85 -3.79 -0.53 -3.52
C ALA A 85 -2.48 -0.36 -4.31
N GLY A 86 -2.09 -1.42 -5.03
CA GLY A 86 -0.83 -1.49 -5.74
C GLY A 86 -0.80 -2.59 -6.80
N CYS A 87 0.17 -2.50 -7.69
CA CYS A 87 0.57 -3.58 -8.61
C CYS A 87 2.09 -3.64 -8.74
N THR A 88 2.58 -4.78 -9.23
CA THR A 88 3.97 -4.97 -9.62
C THR A 88 4.04 -5.72 -10.94
N GLY A 89 5.20 -5.74 -11.55
CA GLY A 89 5.46 -6.48 -12.78
C GLY A 89 6.95 -6.56 -13.08
N PHE A 90 7.31 -7.48 -13.97
CA PHE A 90 8.69 -7.74 -14.38
C PHE A 90 8.86 -7.39 -15.85
N ARG A 91 9.61 -6.33 -16.13
CA ARG A 91 10.00 -5.90 -17.49
C ARG A 91 11.39 -5.30 -17.45
N SER A 92 12.22 -5.62 -18.44
CA SER A 92 13.50 -4.93 -18.61
C SER A 92 13.24 -3.45 -18.96
N ALA A 93 14.27 -2.62 -18.84
CA ALA A 93 14.13 -1.19 -19.12
C ALA A 93 13.82 -0.90 -20.60
N GLU A 94 14.32 -1.72 -21.53
CA GLU A 94 14.16 -1.51 -22.98
C GLU A 94 12.98 -2.28 -23.59
N GLU A 95 12.35 -3.20 -22.85
CA GLU A 95 11.16 -3.96 -23.30
C GLU A 95 9.87 -3.50 -22.59
N ALA A 96 9.95 -2.56 -21.64
CA ALA A 96 8.77 -1.97 -21.03
C ALA A 96 8.12 -0.98 -22.00
N ASP A 97 6.87 -1.25 -22.38
CA ASP A 97 6.08 -0.33 -23.19
C ASP A 97 5.47 0.80 -22.35
N ASP A 98 5.00 1.85 -23.04
CA ASP A 98 4.37 3.00 -22.38
C ASP A 98 3.16 2.60 -21.53
N ALA A 99 2.39 1.60 -21.97
CA ALA A 99 1.22 1.12 -21.27
C ALA A 99 1.58 0.51 -19.90
N PHE A 100 2.62 -0.32 -19.85
CA PHE A 100 3.16 -0.90 -18.63
C PHE A 100 3.67 0.21 -17.70
N ILE A 101 4.49 1.14 -18.21
CA ILE A 101 5.06 2.23 -17.42
C ILE A 101 3.94 3.11 -16.84
N GLN A 102 3.01 3.56 -17.68
CA GLN A 102 1.88 4.39 -17.25
C GLN A 102 1.03 3.68 -16.20
N LYS A 103 0.71 2.40 -16.40
CA LYS A 103 -0.05 1.62 -15.42
C LYS A 103 0.64 1.55 -14.07
N MET A 104 1.95 1.27 -14.06
CA MET A 104 2.74 1.17 -12.83
C MET A 104 2.71 2.50 -12.05
N PHE A 105 2.92 3.62 -12.73
CA PHE A 105 2.87 4.94 -12.10
C PHE A 105 1.45 5.36 -11.69
N GLN A 106 0.45 5.07 -12.53
CA GLN A 106 -0.94 5.39 -12.24
C GLN A 106 -1.42 4.71 -10.97
N VAL A 107 -1.16 3.40 -10.82
CA VAL A 107 -1.62 2.63 -9.66
C VAL A 107 -0.76 2.92 -8.42
N ASN A 108 0.57 2.92 -8.54
CA ASN A 108 1.44 2.95 -7.36
C ASN A 108 1.77 4.36 -6.87
N LEU A 109 1.58 5.40 -7.68
CA LEU A 109 1.97 6.78 -7.36
C LEU A 109 0.79 7.75 -7.49
N PHE A 110 0.21 7.89 -8.69
CA PHE A 110 -0.81 8.91 -8.94
C PHE A 110 -2.12 8.63 -8.19
N GLY A 111 -2.58 7.37 -8.15
CA GLY A 111 -3.78 7.00 -7.38
C GLY A 111 -3.69 7.39 -5.89
N PRO A 112 -2.62 6.97 -5.16
CA PRO A 112 -2.38 7.44 -3.80
C PRO A 112 -2.31 8.98 -3.66
N MET A 113 -1.71 9.69 -4.62
CA MET A 113 -1.67 11.15 -4.61
C MET A 113 -3.05 11.78 -4.80
N HIS A 114 -3.88 11.24 -5.70
CA HIS A 114 -5.25 11.71 -5.94
C HIS A 114 -6.13 11.54 -4.69
N LEU A 115 -6.08 10.37 -4.06
CA LEU A 115 -6.80 10.09 -2.81
C LEU A 115 -6.34 11.00 -1.68
N THR A 116 -5.03 11.21 -1.58
CA THR A 116 -4.43 12.08 -0.58
C THR A 116 -4.88 13.53 -0.78
N SER A 117 -4.78 14.04 -2.01
CA SER A 117 -5.28 15.38 -2.36
C SER A 117 -6.75 15.57 -1.99
N ALA A 118 -7.59 14.55 -2.24
CA ALA A 118 -9.01 14.58 -1.94
C ALA A 118 -9.34 14.56 -0.43
N ILE A 119 -8.57 13.84 0.40
CA ILE A 119 -8.84 13.73 1.84
C ILE A 119 -8.26 14.89 2.65
N LEU A 120 -7.15 15.50 2.20
CA LEU A 120 -6.43 16.52 2.96
C LEU A 120 -7.27 17.74 3.38
N PRO A 121 -8.16 18.31 2.54
CA PRO A 121 -9.03 19.40 2.95
C PRO A 121 -9.95 19.03 4.12
N LEU A 122 -10.39 17.77 4.18
CA LEU A 122 -11.26 17.24 5.23
C LEU A 122 -10.47 17.04 6.53
N PHE A 123 -9.28 16.43 6.47
CA PHE A 123 -8.38 16.32 7.62
C PHE A 123 -7.97 17.68 8.18
N ARG A 124 -7.70 18.67 7.30
CA ARG A 124 -7.39 20.04 7.71
C ARG A 124 -8.56 20.69 8.44
N ALA A 125 -9.79 20.52 7.94
CA ALA A 125 -10.98 21.03 8.61
C ALA A 125 -11.24 20.33 9.97
N GLN A 126 -10.93 19.04 10.06
CA GLN A 126 -11.01 18.24 11.27
C GLN A 126 -9.89 18.56 12.28
N GLY A 127 -8.78 19.15 11.84
CA GLY A 127 -7.61 19.49 12.67
C GLY A 127 -6.71 18.30 13.02
N HIS A 128 -7.02 17.11 12.50
CA HIS A 128 -6.18 15.93 12.62
C HIS A 128 -6.46 14.92 11.51
N GLY A 129 -5.48 14.03 11.28
CA GLY A 129 -5.63 12.88 10.40
C GLY A 129 -4.30 12.13 10.25
N CYS A 130 -4.37 10.93 9.68
CA CYS A 130 -3.19 10.14 9.35
C CYS A 130 -3.30 9.61 7.92
N VAL A 131 -2.34 9.95 7.06
CA VAL A 131 -2.25 9.40 5.70
C VAL A 131 -1.09 8.40 5.66
N THR A 132 -1.38 7.17 5.31
CA THR A 132 -0.42 6.07 5.35
C THR A 132 -0.31 5.46 3.97
N PHE A 133 0.89 4.99 3.63
CA PHE A 133 1.21 4.50 2.30
C PHE A 133 1.93 3.17 2.40
N THR A 134 1.49 2.17 1.65
CA THR A 134 2.24 0.93 1.46
C THR A 134 3.32 1.17 0.41
N SER A 135 4.54 1.39 0.87
CA SER A 135 5.75 1.41 0.07
C SER A 135 6.39 0.01 0.01
N SER A 136 7.67 -0.09 -0.30
CA SER A 136 8.37 -1.37 -0.42
C SER A 136 9.83 -1.24 -0.01
N SER A 137 10.40 -2.32 0.50
CA SER A 137 11.85 -2.46 0.67
C SER A 137 12.65 -2.32 -0.64
N SER A 138 12.01 -2.40 -1.80
CA SER A 138 12.65 -2.14 -3.10
C SER A 138 13.19 -0.71 -3.26
N VAL A 139 12.76 0.24 -2.42
CA VAL A 139 13.37 1.57 -2.33
C VAL A 139 14.82 1.51 -1.84
N TRP A 140 15.15 0.48 -1.04
CA TRP A 140 16.48 0.23 -0.53
C TRP A 140 17.23 -0.79 -1.39
N ALA A 141 16.58 -1.87 -1.82
CA ALA A 141 17.21 -2.93 -2.62
C ALA A 141 16.36 -3.25 -3.86
N PRO A 142 16.46 -2.47 -4.96
CA PRO A 142 15.75 -2.78 -6.19
C PRO A 142 16.33 -4.02 -6.86
N LEU A 143 15.46 -4.85 -7.45
CA LEU A 143 15.85 -6.04 -8.21
C LEU A 143 15.81 -5.77 -9.72
N PRO A 144 16.61 -6.50 -10.52
CA PRO A 144 16.47 -6.48 -11.98
C PRO A 144 15.03 -6.76 -12.42
N PHE A 145 14.63 -6.15 -13.55
CA PHE A 145 13.28 -6.21 -14.12
C PHE A 145 12.16 -5.58 -13.28
N MET A 146 12.45 -5.12 -12.06
CA MET A 146 11.51 -4.40 -11.19
C MET A 146 11.80 -2.90 -11.12
N GLY A 147 12.61 -2.36 -12.05
CA GLY A 147 13.06 -0.96 -12.04
C GLY A 147 11.90 0.04 -12.01
N HIS A 148 10.89 -0.15 -12.87
CA HIS A 148 9.70 0.68 -12.90
C HIS A 148 8.90 0.62 -11.60
N TYR A 149 8.71 -0.56 -11.02
CA TYR A 149 8.07 -0.72 -9.72
C TYR A 149 8.85 0.00 -8.61
N ALA A 150 10.15 -0.25 -8.50
CA ALA A 150 11.02 0.37 -7.51
C ALA A 150 11.03 1.90 -7.66
N ALA A 151 11.06 2.42 -8.89
CA ALA A 151 10.97 3.85 -9.16
C ALA A 151 9.66 4.45 -8.61
N THR A 152 8.51 3.79 -8.81
CA THR A 152 7.23 4.27 -8.25
C THR A 152 7.23 4.29 -6.73
N LYS A 153 7.80 3.26 -6.07
CA LYS A 153 7.86 3.18 -4.60
C LYS A 153 8.86 4.17 -4.00
N ALA A 154 9.97 4.42 -4.69
CA ALA A 154 10.95 5.44 -4.30
C ALA A 154 10.32 6.84 -4.41
N ALA A 155 9.67 7.15 -5.54
CA ALA A 155 8.94 8.40 -5.73
C ALA A 155 7.84 8.59 -4.67
N LEU A 156 7.09 7.53 -4.36
CA LEU A 156 6.07 7.56 -3.31
C LEU A 156 6.67 7.90 -1.95
N SER A 157 7.77 7.25 -1.56
CA SER A 157 8.40 7.49 -0.26
C SER A 157 8.95 8.91 -0.13
N ALA A 158 9.54 9.45 -1.20
CA ALA A 158 9.96 10.85 -1.25
C ALA A 158 8.78 11.83 -1.18
N TYR A 159 7.67 11.52 -1.87
CA TYR A 159 6.44 12.31 -1.77
C TYR A 159 5.91 12.35 -0.33
N VAL A 160 5.91 11.23 0.38
CA VAL A 160 5.45 11.17 1.78
C VAL A 160 6.31 12.03 2.70
N GLU A 161 7.63 12.04 2.52
CA GLU A 161 8.53 12.91 3.29
C GLU A 161 8.22 14.40 3.11
N SER A 162 7.99 14.85 1.88
CA SER A 162 7.60 16.25 1.59
C SER A 162 6.22 16.56 2.18
N LEU A 163 5.25 15.70 1.87
CA LEU A 163 3.87 15.86 2.31
C LEU A 163 3.79 15.99 3.83
N HIS A 164 4.48 15.12 4.58
CA HIS A 164 4.45 15.18 6.04
C HIS A 164 4.89 16.55 6.56
N LYS A 165 5.96 17.12 5.99
CA LYS A 165 6.46 18.45 6.39
C LYS A 165 5.43 19.55 6.11
N GLU A 166 4.69 19.44 5.01
CA GLU A 166 3.63 20.38 4.63
C GLU A 166 2.43 20.32 5.58
N VAL A 167 2.01 19.11 5.99
CA VAL A 167 0.73 18.91 6.69
C VAL A 167 0.84 18.71 8.20
N ASN A 168 2.03 18.41 8.73
CA ASN A 168 2.26 18.23 10.17
C ASN A 168 1.90 19.46 11.02
N PRO A 169 2.15 20.73 10.60
CA PRO A 169 1.69 21.91 11.35
C PRO A 169 0.17 21.99 11.52
N MET A 170 -0.60 21.29 10.68
CA MET A 170 -2.08 21.21 10.75
C MET A 170 -2.58 19.98 11.51
N GLY A 171 -1.71 19.28 12.25
CA GLY A 171 -2.08 18.10 13.03
C GLY A 171 -2.22 16.80 12.22
N ILE A 172 -1.80 16.80 10.95
CA ILE A 172 -1.91 15.65 10.05
C ILE A 172 -0.57 14.93 9.98
N ARG A 173 -0.57 13.62 10.19
CA ARG A 173 0.63 12.78 10.11
C ARG A 173 0.66 12.00 8.81
N CYS A 174 1.85 11.75 8.30
CA CYS A 174 2.05 10.89 7.13
C CYS A 174 3.16 9.87 7.39
N VAL A 175 3.01 8.66 6.86
CA VAL A 175 4.03 7.61 6.97
C VAL A 175 4.02 6.68 5.76
N ALA A 176 5.22 6.35 5.26
CA ALA A 176 5.46 5.32 4.27
C ALA A 176 5.92 4.05 4.97
N ILE A 177 5.13 2.99 4.86
CA ILE A 177 5.45 1.66 5.37
C ILE A 177 6.18 0.90 4.27
N GLU A 178 7.49 0.72 4.42
CA GLU A 178 8.35 0.08 3.44
C GLU A 178 8.43 -1.41 3.72
N CYS A 179 7.41 -2.14 3.27
CA CYS A 179 7.29 -3.57 3.54
C CYS A 179 8.39 -4.39 2.85
N GLY A 180 9.00 -5.29 3.63
CA GLY A 180 9.78 -6.42 3.16
C GLY A 180 8.93 -7.47 2.44
N GLY A 181 9.59 -8.56 2.03
CA GLY A 181 8.97 -9.71 1.39
C GLY A 181 7.84 -10.27 2.25
N THR A 182 6.60 -10.08 1.80
CA THR A 182 5.38 -10.50 2.47
C THR A 182 4.53 -11.33 1.51
N PRO A 183 4.02 -12.50 1.91
CA PRO A 183 3.22 -13.36 1.03
C PRO A 183 1.91 -12.68 0.65
N THR A 184 1.85 -12.17 -0.58
CA THR A 184 0.66 -11.52 -1.13
C THR A 184 0.51 -11.88 -2.60
N LEU A 185 -0.68 -11.61 -3.14
CA LEU A 185 -0.96 -11.77 -4.57
C LEU A 185 -0.55 -10.53 -5.39
N LEU A 186 0.33 -9.65 -4.88
CA LEU A 186 0.68 -8.39 -5.54
C LEU A 186 1.29 -8.60 -6.92
N GLY A 187 2.15 -9.62 -7.05
CA GLY A 187 2.86 -9.99 -8.28
C GLY A 187 2.18 -11.06 -9.14
N GLN A 188 0.97 -11.48 -8.76
CA GLN A 188 0.20 -12.39 -9.61
C GLN A 188 -0.38 -11.60 -10.80
N PRO A 189 -0.29 -12.12 -12.03
CA PRO A 189 -0.88 -11.47 -13.19
C PRO A 189 -2.40 -11.24 -13.00
N ARG A 190 -2.93 -10.12 -13.51
CA ARG A 190 -4.35 -9.78 -13.38
C ARG A 190 -5.00 -9.72 -14.76
N GLY A 191 -6.06 -10.51 -14.96
CA GLY A 191 -6.76 -10.55 -16.26
C GLY A 191 -5.95 -11.35 -17.29
N GLU A 192 -5.68 -10.73 -18.44
CA GLU A 192 -4.91 -11.33 -19.56
C GLU A 192 -3.39 -11.17 -19.40
N GLU A 193 -2.91 -10.58 -18.30
CA GLU A 193 -1.49 -10.43 -18.06
C GLU A 193 -0.80 -11.80 -17.89
N THR A 194 0.40 -11.89 -18.45
CA THR A 194 1.27 -13.06 -18.35
C THR A 194 2.65 -12.65 -17.83
N LEU A 195 3.23 -13.53 -17.04
CA LEU A 195 4.58 -13.35 -16.50
C LEU A 195 5.58 -13.88 -17.52
N ASP A 196 5.68 -13.16 -18.64
CA ASP A 196 6.50 -13.58 -19.78
C ASP A 196 7.99 -13.34 -19.52
N PRO A 197 8.87 -14.26 -19.96
CA PRO A 197 10.29 -13.99 -20.00
C PRO A 197 10.60 -12.83 -20.97
N PRO A 198 11.75 -12.14 -20.79
CA PRO A 198 12.21 -11.14 -21.74
C PRO A 198 12.43 -11.76 -23.11
N ALA A 199 12.16 -11.00 -24.17
CA ALA A 199 12.39 -11.39 -25.56
C ALA A 199 13.87 -11.30 -25.95
N ILE A 200 14.66 -10.49 -25.24
CA ILE A 200 16.10 -10.36 -25.47
C ILE A 200 16.85 -11.49 -24.76
N ASP A 201 17.46 -12.39 -25.54
CA ASP A 201 18.19 -13.58 -25.05
C ASP A 201 19.23 -13.28 -23.96
N GLY A 202 19.90 -12.12 -24.06
CA GLY A 202 20.90 -11.69 -23.10
C GLY A 202 20.36 -11.52 -21.67
N TYR A 203 19.05 -11.30 -21.51
CA TYR A 203 18.40 -11.20 -20.20
C TYR A 203 17.93 -12.53 -19.62
N LEU A 204 17.81 -13.60 -20.42
CA LEU A 204 17.23 -14.86 -19.96
C LEU A 204 17.95 -15.46 -18.74
N PRO A 205 19.30 -15.51 -18.68
CA PRO A 205 19.98 -16.03 -17.48
C PRO A 205 19.70 -15.19 -16.23
N LEU A 206 19.71 -13.86 -16.36
CA LEU A 206 19.44 -12.95 -15.25
C LEU A 206 17.98 -13.03 -14.80
N PHE A 207 17.05 -13.11 -15.75
CA PHE A 207 15.62 -13.25 -15.47
C PHE A 207 15.32 -14.57 -14.76
N GLY A 208 15.93 -15.67 -15.21
CA GLY A 208 15.84 -16.96 -14.54
C GLY A 208 16.29 -16.86 -13.08
N GLY A 209 17.45 -16.23 -12.81
CA GLY A 209 17.95 -16.02 -11.45
C GLY A 209 17.02 -15.17 -10.57
N VAL A 210 16.40 -14.13 -11.12
CA VAL A 210 15.40 -13.33 -10.38
C VAL A 210 14.14 -14.14 -10.11
N MET A 211 13.62 -14.88 -11.10
CA MET A 211 12.44 -15.72 -10.92
C MET A 211 12.68 -16.85 -9.93
N GLU A 212 13.90 -17.39 -9.84
CA GLU A 212 14.26 -18.36 -8.80
C GLU A 212 14.08 -17.79 -7.39
N LEU A 213 14.36 -16.51 -7.14
CA LEU A 213 14.11 -15.87 -5.84
C LEU A 213 12.64 -15.92 -5.43
N PHE A 214 11.73 -15.81 -6.41
CA PHE A 214 10.29 -15.81 -6.21
C PHE A 214 9.63 -17.20 -6.33
N THR A 215 10.30 -18.19 -6.94
CA THR A 215 9.77 -19.54 -7.18
C THR A 215 10.36 -20.61 -6.24
N LYS A 216 11.64 -20.49 -5.83
CA LYS A 216 12.27 -21.38 -4.84
C LYS A 216 11.94 -21.02 -3.40
N THR A 217 11.39 -19.83 -3.17
CA THR A 217 10.85 -19.39 -1.89
C THR A 217 9.34 -19.63 -1.97
N PRO A 218 8.78 -20.73 -1.42
CA PRO A 218 7.35 -20.82 -1.18
C PRO A 218 6.83 -19.51 -0.60
N LEU A 219 5.64 -19.03 -0.99
CA LEU A 219 5.06 -17.82 -0.40
C LEU A 219 5.15 -17.84 1.13
N ASP A 220 4.92 -19.01 1.73
CA ASP A 220 4.99 -19.27 3.18
C ASP A 220 6.41 -19.21 3.80
N SER A 221 7.45 -19.07 2.98
CA SER A 221 8.86 -18.95 3.42
C SER A 221 9.42 -17.54 3.28
N LEU A 222 8.63 -16.58 2.78
CA LEU A 222 8.95 -15.17 2.92
C LEU A 222 9.00 -14.79 4.41
N PRO A 223 9.90 -13.88 4.83
CA PRO A 223 10.07 -13.54 6.24
C PRO A 223 8.89 -12.77 6.82
N GLY A 224 8.10 -12.11 5.97
CA GLY A 224 6.90 -11.38 6.35
C GLY A 224 5.69 -12.28 6.58
N ASP A 225 4.79 -11.81 7.43
CA ASP A 225 3.50 -12.43 7.73
C ASP A 225 2.43 -11.33 7.63
N VAL A 226 1.41 -11.53 6.81
CA VAL A 226 0.41 -10.48 6.51
C VAL A 226 -0.34 -10.03 7.77
N THR A 227 -0.62 -10.94 8.71
CA THR A 227 -1.31 -10.65 9.97
C THR A 227 -0.41 -9.85 10.90
N ARG A 228 0.88 -10.22 11.01
CA ARG A 228 1.85 -9.42 11.79
C ARG A 228 2.05 -8.05 11.17
N VAL A 229 2.17 -7.95 9.85
CA VAL A 229 2.29 -6.67 9.14
C VAL A 229 1.09 -5.78 9.44
N ALA A 230 -0.14 -6.31 9.33
CA ALA A 230 -1.36 -5.61 9.69
C ALA A 230 -1.35 -5.12 11.14
N ALA A 231 -1.00 -5.97 12.11
CA ALA A 231 -0.88 -5.59 13.51
C ALA A 231 0.14 -4.46 13.74
N ARG A 232 1.30 -4.49 13.05
CA ARG A 232 2.31 -3.42 13.16
C ARG A 232 1.85 -2.12 12.52
N ILE A 233 1.11 -2.17 11.42
CA ILE A 233 0.50 -0.99 10.82
C ILE A 233 -0.44 -0.30 11.82
N VAL A 234 -1.32 -1.06 12.48
CA VAL A 234 -2.24 -0.50 13.48
C VAL A 234 -1.48 0.05 14.68
N ASP A 235 -0.49 -0.68 15.20
CA ASP A 235 0.40 -0.21 16.27
C ASP A 235 1.05 1.15 15.91
N ILE A 236 1.60 1.29 14.69
CA ILE A 236 2.26 2.53 14.21
C ILE A 236 1.27 3.69 14.21
N VAL A 237 0.10 3.52 13.59
CA VAL A 237 -0.89 4.61 13.47
C VAL A 237 -1.43 5.05 14.84
N LYS A 238 -1.76 4.08 15.69
CA LYS A 238 -2.28 4.32 17.05
C LYS A 238 -1.20 4.69 18.06
N ARG A 239 0.08 4.56 17.69
CA ARG A 239 1.26 4.74 18.55
C ARG A 239 1.22 3.86 19.80
N GLU A 240 0.83 2.62 19.60
CA GLU A 240 0.74 1.59 20.63
C GLU A 240 1.63 0.39 20.30
N GLY A 241 1.65 -0.62 21.17
CA GLY A 241 2.43 -1.84 20.94
C GLY A 241 3.89 -1.53 20.62
N MET A 242 4.35 -1.94 19.43
CA MET A 242 5.74 -1.70 19.00
C MET A 242 6.10 -0.21 18.84
N ALA A 243 5.11 0.67 18.65
CA ALA A 243 5.30 2.10 18.42
C ALA A 243 5.09 2.94 19.70
N ALA A 244 4.73 2.31 20.82
CA ALA A 244 4.50 3.01 22.08
C ALA A 244 5.76 3.75 22.55
N GLY A 245 5.60 5.05 22.87
CA GLY A 245 6.69 5.90 23.34
C GLY A 245 7.75 6.29 22.29
N ARG A 246 7.64 5.81 21.05
CA ARG A 246 8.58 6.13 19.97
C ARG A 246 8.22 7.45 19.28
N PRO A 247 9.21 8.19 18.73
CA PRO A 247 8.93 9.32 17.85
C PRO A 247 8.14 8.88 16.60
N TRP A 248 7.55 9.84 15.90
CA TRP A 248 6.87 9.56 14.63
C TRP A 248 7.90 9.49 13.50
N ASP A 249 8.14 8.28 12.98
CA ASP A 249 8.98 8.06 11.82
C ASP A 249 8.16 8.18 10.53
N ILE A 250 8.68 8.93 9.56
CA ILE A 250 7.99 9.18 8.28
C ILE A 250 8.17 8.01 7.32
N ARG A 251 9.26 7.26 7.46
CA ARG A 251 9.57 6.06 6.69
C ARG A 251 9.89 4.94 7.64
N VAL A 252 9.12 3.86 7.54
CA VAL A 252 9.21 2.72 8.44
C VAL A 252 9.49 1.46 7.62
N PRO A 253 10.77 1.03 7.53
CA PRO A 253 11.10 -0.29 7.03
C PRO A 253 10.45 -1.35 7.92
N LEU A 254 9.60 -2.19 7.32
CA LEU A 254 8.83 -3.20 8.06
C LEU A 254 9.18 -4.60 7.55
N GLY A 255 9.68 -5.45 8.45
CA GLY A 255 10.24 -6.76 8.10
C GLY A 255 11.75 -6.79 8.34
N SER A 256 12.29 -7.95 8.72
CA SER A 256 13.71 -8.11 9.04
C SER A 256 14.60 -7.87 7.82
N ASP A 257 14.14 -8.30 6.65
CA ASP A 257 14.76 -8.06 5.36
C ASP A 257 14.67 -6.58 4.95
N GLY A 258 13.48 -5.96 5.05
CA GLY A 258 13.29 -4.54 4.76
C GLY A 258 14.19 -3.64 5.61
N TRP A 259 14.28 -3.93 6.92
CA TRP A 259 15.21 -3.27 7.83
C TRP A 259 16.67 -3.52 7.44
N GLY A 260 17.03 -4.77 7.12
CA GLY A 260 18.38 -5.13 6.70
C GLY A 260 18.85 -4.36 5.45
N PHE A 261 17.98 -4.22 4.45
CA PHE A 261 18.28 -3.44 3.25
C PHE A 261 18.43 -1.94 3.55
N ALA A 262 17.60 -1.38 4.41
CA ALA A 262 17.70 0.02 4.82
C ALA A 262 19.02 0.29 5.57
N ALA A 263 19.36 -0.57 6.55
CA ALA A 263 20.57 -0.44 7.36
C ALA A 263 21.89 -0.60 6.58
N GLN A 264 21.86 -1.19 5.39
CA GLN A 264 23.04 -1.26 4.51
C GLN A 264 23.29 0.04 3.73
N LYS A 265 22.29 0.93 3.64
CA LYS A 265 22.35 2.19 2.87
C LYS A 265 22.45 3.44 3.75
N CYS A 266 22.26 3.31 5.05
CA CYS A 266 22.28 4.41 6.03
C CYS A 266 23.36 4.14 7.09
#